data_AF-A0A2E3QV08-F1
#
_entry.id   AF-A0A2E3QV08-F1
#
_cell.length_a   1.000
_cell.length_b   1.000
_cell.length_c   1.000
_cell.angle_alpha   90.00
_cell.angle_beta   90.00
_cell.angle_gamma   90.00
#
_symmetry.space_group_name_H-M   'P 1'
#
loop_
_entity.id
_entity.type
_entity.pdbx_description
1 polymer ?
#
loop_
_entity_poly.entity_id
_entity_poly.type
_entity_poly.pdbx_seq_one_letter_code
_entity_poly.pdbx_strand_id
1 'polypeptide(L)'
;MRSGGLGEVAPTTRSCGTSRHHTRWPSVAGTGRGLRRGGGPHLPTGPQAHPMRFLTLLCLLVLVGCSAASDAVRSLPGTPTPSTPPAQTFEYDVLHGAADWDTQVSDYRGRNGDIVAFDCQGDPNETPPSGAGAVYGGGADGRGLFTDDSRVCWAGVFAGAIPRTGGRLYVEVRPEADTFPGGYTRNAVSTLDWPSYEGGGFVVLGAR
;
A
#
# COMPACT_ATOMS: atom_id res chain seq x y z
N MET A 1 56.44 -35.62 44.51
CA MET A 1 55.92 -36.92 44.04
C MET A 1 54.43 -36.70 43.74
N ARG A 2 54.02 -36.62 42.46
CA ARG A 2 53.20 -37.62 41.73
C ARG A 2 51.78 -37.78 42.34
N SER A 3 50.62 -37.71 41.66
CA SER A 3 50.24 -37.78 40.24
C SER A 3 48.73 -37.48 40.06
N GLY A 4 48.30 -37.08 38.85
CA GLY A 4 47.00 -37.39 38.19
C GLY A 4 45.79 -36.51 38.55
N GLY A 5 44.93 -36.02 37.65
CA GLY A 5 44.73 -36.24 36.21
C GLY A 5 43.27 -36.59 35.90
N LEU A 6 42.69 -35.95 34.86
CA LEU A 6 41.38 -36.17 34.20
C LEU A 6 40.16 -35.48 34.86
N GLY A 7 39.30 -34.72 34.18
CA GLY A 7 39.22 -34.30 32.78
C GLY A 7 37.90 -33.55 32.58
N GLU A 8 37.84 -32.55 31.68
CA GLU A 8 36.54 -32.03 31.24
C GLU A 8 36.59 -31.51 29.79
N VAL A 9 36.21 -32.42 28.89
CA VAL A 9 35.27 -32.28 27.77
C VAL A 9 35.30 -30.99 26.94
N ALA A 10 35.89 -31.10 25.74
CA ALA A 10 35.64 -30.21 24.61
C ALA A 10 34.27 -30.50 23.95
N PRO A 11 33.50 -29.49 23.50
CA PRO A 11 32.36 -29.74 22.63
C PRO A 11 32.84 -30.01 21.19
N THR A 12 32.52 -31.21 20.71
CA THR A 12 32.65 -31.61 19.30
C THR A 12 31.25 -31.60 18.66
N THR A 13 31.19 -31.18 17.39
CA THR A 13 30.08 -31.32 16.42
C THR A 13 28.93 -30.30 16.57
N ARG A 14 28.32 -29.75 15.50
CA ARG A 14 28.08 -30.29 14.15
C ARG A 14 28.15 -29.19 13.07
N SER A 15 28.88 -29.52 12.00
CA SER A 15 28.66 -28.99 10.66
C SER A 15 27.27 -29.42 10.20
N CYS A 16 26.43 -28.47 9.78
CA CYS A 16 25.19 -28.77 9.07
C CYS A 16 25.35 -28.32 7.61
N GLY A 17 25.28 -29.32 6.73
CA GLY A 17 25.68 -29.24 5.34
C GLY A 17 24.77 -28.38 4.46
N THR A 18 25.41 -27.82 3.44
CA THR A 18 24.81 -27.17 2.29
C THR A 18 24.14 -28.25 1.42
N SER A 19 22.83 -28.48 1.60
CA SER A 19 22.06 -29.28 0.64
C SER A 19 21.58 -28.38 -0.50
N ARG A 20 22.38 -28.35 -1.57
CA ARG A 20 22.09 -27.64 -2.82
C ARG A 20 21.25 -28.58 -3.71
N HIS A 21 19.95 -28.66 -3.46
CA HIS A 21 19.04 -29.31 -4.40
C HIS A 21 18.83 -28.40 -5.61
N HIS A 22 19.52 -28.72 -6.70
CA HIS A 22 19.29 -28.16 -8.02
C HIS A 22 17.96 -28.68 -8.56
N THR A 23 16.87 -27.96 -8.34
CA THR A 23 15.62 -28.21 -9.06
C THR A 23 15.75 -27.58 -10.45
N ARG A 24 16.02 -28.45 -11.42
CA ARG A 24 16.14 -28.15 -12.85
C ARG A 24 14.74 -27.85 -13.40
N TRP A 25 14.43 -26.58 -13.60
CA TRP A 25 13.21 -26.15 -14.28
C TRP A 25 13.32 -26.39 -15.80
N PRO A 26 12.29 -26.93 -16.47
CA PRO A 26 12.28 -27.05 -17.93
C PRO A 26 11.96 -25.70 -18.58
N SER A 27 12.92 -25.18 -19.35
CA SER A 27 12.71 -24.04 -20.25
C SER A 27 11.70 -24.40 -21.34
N VAL A 28 10.54 -23.75 -21.34
CA VAL A 28 9.59 -23.81 -22.46
C VAL A 28 10.12 -22.93 -23.59
N ALA A 29 10.51 -23.56 -24.69
CA ALA A 29 10.95 -22.91 -25.92
C ALA A 29 9.76 -22.25 -26.63
N GLY A 30 9.62 -20.93 -26.49
CA GLY A 30 8.71 -20.11 -27.29
C GLY A 30 9.33 -19.76 -28.64
N THR A 31 8.90 -20.45 -29.69
CA THR A 31 9.20 -20.09 -31.09
C THR A 31 8.24 -19.00 -31.56
N GLY A 32 8.64 -17.73 -31.42
CA GLY A 32 7.92 -16.58 -31.94
C GLY A 32 8.53 -16.07 -33.24
N ARG A 33 8.05 -16.57 -34.38
CA ARG A 33 8.38 -16.11 -35.73
C ARG A 33 7.33 -15.09 -36.17
N GLY A 34 7.72 -13.87 -36.56
CA GLY A 34 6.77 -12.89 -37.14
C GLY A 34 7.27 -11.45 -37.21
N LEU A 35 8.29 -11.19 -38.05
CA LEU A 35 8.71 -9.84 -38.41
C LEU A 35 7.99 -9.36 -39.68
N ARG A 36 7.44 -8.15 -39.57
CA ARG A 36 7.43 -7.04 -40.56
C ARG A 36 6.46 -7.02 -41.76
N ARG A 37 5.71 -5.90 -41.74
CA ARG A 37 5.64 -4.79 -42.74
C ARG A 37 4.56 -4.81 -43.82
N GLY A 38 3.80 -3.72 -43.81
CA GLY A 38 3.05 -3.13 -44.94
C GLY A 38 1.75 -2.53 -44.41
N GLY A 39 1.36 -1.26 -44.60
CA GLY A 39 1.90 -0.08 -45.25
C GLY A 39 1.02 1.11 -44.80
N GLY A 40 1.54 2.33 -44.77
CA GLY A 40 0.70 3.55 -44.64
C GLY A 40 0.25 4.05 -46.02
N PRO A 41 -0.23 5.30 -46.15
CA PRO A 41 -1.12 6.06 -45.29
C PRO A 41 -2.35 6.56 -46.08
N HIS A 42 -3.47 6.84 -45.42
CA HIS A 42 -4.53 7.66 -46.01
C HIS A 42 -5.06 8.66 -44.97
N LEU A 43 -4.65 9.93 -45.14
CA LEU A 43 -5.38 11.10 -44.66
C LEU A 43 -6.47 11.41 -45.68
N PRO A 44 -7.63 11.88 -45.22
CA PRO A 44 -8.07 13.17 -45.71
C PRO A 44 -8.47 14.13 -44.59
N THR A 45 -8.08 15.38 -44.86
CA THR A 45 -8.45 16.65 -44.23
C THR A 45 -9.95 16.91 -44.24
N GLY A 46 -10.46 17.42 -43.12
CA GLY A 46 -11.76 18.10 -43.04
C GLY A 46 -11.84 18.96 -41.78
N PRO A 47 -11.93 20.30 -41.87
CA PRO A 47 -12.13 21.19 -40.73
C PRO A 47 -13.62 21.44 -40.51
N GLN A 48 -14.14 21.27 -39.30
CA GLN A 48 -15.47 21.77 -38.94
C GLN A 48 -15.49 22.29 -37.50
N ALA A 49 -15.36 23.62 -37.43
CA ALA A 49 -16.06 24.57 -36.57
C ALA A 49 -16.29 24.22 -35.08
N HIS A 50 -15.56 24.92 -34.21
CA HIS A 50 -16.00 25.24 -32.86
C HIS A 50 -16.90 26.48 -32.88
N PRO A 51 -18.14 26.43 -32.38
CA PRO A 51 -18.78 27.62 -31.85
C PRO A 51 -18.27 27.85 -30.42
N MET A 52 -17.19 28.63 -30.35
CA MET A 52 -16.88 29.44 -29.18
C MET A 52 -18.01 30.46 -28.99
N ARG A 53 -18.26 30.85 -27.73
CA ARG A 53 -19.03 32.03 -27.29
C ARG A 53 -20.51 31.79 -27.01
N PHE A 54 -20.82 31.26 -25.83
CA PHE A 54 -22.01 31.69 -25.13
C PHE A 54 -21.76 31.67 -23.62
N LEU A 55 -22.04 32.80 -22.96
CA LEU A 55 -22.21 32.97 -21.52
C LEU A 55 -20.99 33.29 -20.62
N THR A 56 -20.13 34.21 -21.08
CA THR A 56 -19.32 35.06 -20.17
C THR A 56 -20.11 36.33 -19.79
N LEU A 57 -21.33 36.18 -19.24
CA LEU A 57 -22.20 37.33 -18.92
C LEU A 57 -23.31 37.00 -17.89
N LEU A 58 -22.90 36.45 -16.73
CA LEU A 58 -23.64 36.53 -15.47
C LEU A 58 -22.72 37.18 -14.42
N CYS A 59 -21.98 38.25 -14.72
CA CYS A 59 -22.45 39.62 -14.58
C CYS A 59 -23.49 39.81 -13.46
N LEU A 60 -22.98 40.19 -12.29
CA LEU A 60 -23.35 41.46 -11.68
C LEU A 60 -24.73 41.60 -10.99
N LEU A 61 -25.22 40.58 -10.27
CA LEU A 61 -26.47 40.71 -9.48
C LEU A 61 -26.43 40.22 -8.02
N VAL A 62 -25.28 40.33 -7.33
CA VAL A 62 -25.23 40.11 -5.85
C VAL A 62 -24.59 41.30 -5.11
N LEU A 63 -24.70 42.51 -5.68
CA LEU A 63 -24.32 43.77 -5.03
C LEU A 63 -25.54 44.53 -4.50
N VAL A 64 -26.46 43.82 -3.83
CA VAL A 64 -27.56 44.46 -3.09
C VAL A 64 -27.33 44.19 -1.62
N GLY A 65 -26.94 45.25 -0.91
CA GLY A 65 -26.50 45.19 0.48
C GLY A 65 -27.56 44.69 1.44
N CYS A 66 -27.06 44.10 2.53
CA CYS A 66 -27.72 44.19 3.82
C CYS A 66 -26.76 44.91 4.76
N SER A 67 -27.29 45.97 5.35
CA SER A 67 -26.63 47.02 6.09
C SER A 67 -25.87 46.51 7.32
N ALA A 68 -24.84 47.27 7.67
CA ALA A 68 -24.16 47.20 8.95
C ALA A 68 -25.16 47.30 10.12
N ALA A 69 -25.36 46.19 10.83
CA ALA A 69 -25.76 46.22 12.22
C ALA A 69 -24.45 46.14 13.03
N SER A 70 -23.98 47.30 13.50
CA SER A 70 -22.93 47.35 14.52
C SER A 70 -23.56 46.89 15.82
N ASP A 71 -23.53 45.59 16.08
CA ASP A 71 -23.88 45.07 17.40
C ASP A 71 -22.81 45.53 18.40
N ALA A 72 -23.21 46.48 19.25
CA ALA A 72 -22.48 46.86 20.43
C ALA A 72 -22.42 45.65 21.38
N VAL A 73 -21.35 44.85 21.27
CA VAL A 73 -21.02 43.82 22.24
C VAL A 73 -20.61 44.53 23.54
N ARG A 74 -21.60 44.72 24.40
CA ARG A 74 -21.41 45.07 25.80
C ARG A 74 -20.71 43.89 26.46
N SER A 75 -19.39 44.00 26.67
CA SER A 75 -18.57 42.99 27.35
C SER A 75 -19.17 42.65 28.71
N LEU A 76 -19.80 41.48 28.79
CA LEU A 76 -20.07 40.78 30.04
C LEU A 76 -18.75 40.12 30.48
N PRO A 77 -18.27 40.33 31.71
CA PRO A 77 -17.20 39.52 32.24
C PRO A 77 -17.78 38.14 32.55
N GLY A 78 -17.37 37.11 31.80
CA GLY A 78 -17.63 35.72 32.20
C GLY A 78 -18.11 34.75 31.12
N THR A 79 -18.06 35.07 29.83
CA THR A 79 -18.22 34.02 28.82
C THR A 79 -16.97 33.13 28.84
N PRO A 80 -17.04 31.83 29.20
CA PRO A 80 -15.94 30.95 28.90
C PRO A 80 -15.75 31.01 27.39
N THR A 81 -14.54 31.34 26.95
CA THR A 81 -14.14 31.27 25.55
C THR A 81 -14.66 29.95 25.00
N PRO A 82 -15.37 29.91 23.85
CA PRO A 82 -15.52 28.65 23.16
C PRO A 82 -14.10 28.22 22.79
N SER A 83 -13.51 27.34 23.60
CA SER A 83 -12.32 26.61 23.23
C SER A 83 -12.68 25.97 21.90
N THR A 84 -12.13 26.47 20.79
CA THR A 84 -12.24 25.85 19.48
C THR A 84 -12.00 24.36 19.70
N PRO A 85 -13.02 23.49 19.57
CA PRO A 85 -12.76 22.06 19.60
C PRO A 85 -11.69 21.83 18.53
N PRO A 86 -10.61 21.07 18.81
CA PRO A 86 -9.69 20.72 17.73
C PRO A 86 -10.54 20.19 16.59
N ALA A 87 -10.32 20.72 15.38
CA ALA A 87 -11.07 20.33 14.20
C ALA A 87 -11.13 18.81 14.20
N GLN A 88 -12.33 18.26 14.42
CA GLN A 88 -12.50 16.82 14.46
C GLN A 88 -12.39 16.36 13.01
N THR A 89 -11.16 16.13 12.57
CA THR A 89 -10.88 15.22 11.47
C THR A 89 -11.62 13.95 11.83
N PHE A 90 -12.44 13.44 10.92
CA PHE A 90 -13.12 12.18 11.07
C PHE A 90 -12.14 11.09 11.53
N GLU A 91 -11.98 10.92 12.84
CA GLU A 91 -11.61 9.68 13.50
C GLU A 91 -12.82 8.77 13.32
N TYR A 92 -13.04 8.29 12.09
CA TYR A 92 -13.53 6.93 11.99
C TYR A 92 -12.49 6.05 12.70
N ASP A 93 -12.95 4.99 13.32
CA ASP A 93 -12.25 4.06 14.21
C ASP A 93 -11.01 3.40 13.56
N VAL A 94 -10.05 4.22 13.17
CA VAL A 94 -8.80 3.82 12.55
C VAL A 94 -8.01 3.19 13.68
N LEU A 95 -7.87 1.88 13.61
CA LEU A 95 -6.98 1.15 14.50
C LEU A 95 -5.55 1.57 14.15
N HIS A 96 -4.96 2.37 15.02
CA HIS A 96 -3.62 2.93 14.85
C HIS A 96 -2.59 1.97 15.47
N GLY A 97 -2.03 1.09 14.65
CA GLY A 97 -0.82 0.36 15.00
C GLY A 97 0.42 1.13 14.56
N ALA A 98 1.42 1.28 15.44
CA ALA A 98 2.78 1.50 14.96
C ALA A 98 3.13 0.27 14.10
N ALA A 99 3.17 0.45 12.78
CA ALA A 99 3.52 -0.63 11.89
C ALA A 99 5.04 -0.63 11.74
N ASP A 100 5.68 -1.63 12.33
CA ASP A 100 6.98 -2.03 11.82
C ASP A 100 6.81 -2.63 10.41
N TRP A 101 7.91 -2.81 9.69
CA TRP A 101 7.86 -3.38 8.35
C TRP A 101 7.47 -4.85 8.33
N ASP A 102 7.41 -5.53 9.48
CA ASP A 102 6.96 -6.90 9.65
C ASP A 102 5.44 -7.00 9.95
N THR A 103 4.77 -5.86 10.13
CA THR A 103 3.35 -5.78 10.44
C THR A 103 2.49 -6.35 9.32
N GLN A 104 1.49 -7.13 9.70
CA GLN A 104 0.56 -7.84 8.83
C GLN A 104 -0.88 -7.40 9.14
N VAL A 105 -1.82 -7.80 8.30
CA VAL A 105 -3.26 -7.53 8.48
C VAL A 105 -3.97 -8.72 9.14
N SER A 106 -3.24 -9.79 9.50
CA SER A 106 -3.78 -11.01 10.10
C SER A 106 -4.52 -10.81 11.42
N ASP A 107 -4.18 -9.77 12.19
CA ASP A 107 -4.91 -9.42 13.42
C ASP A 107 -6.31 -8.86 13.13
N TYR A 108 -6.64 -8.59 11.87
CA TYR A 108 -7.91 -8.05 11.42
C TYR A 108 -8.81 -9.09 10.75
N ARG A 109 -8.45 -10.38 10.81
CA ARG A 109 -9.29 -11.48 10.33
C ARG A 109 -10.73 -11.38 10.81
N GLY A 110 -11.67 -11.57 9.88
CA GLY A 110 -13.11 -11.49 10.13
C GLY A 110 -13.68 -10.07 10.19
N ARG A 111 -12.84 -9.02 10.12
CA ARG A 111 -13.27 -7.61 10.04
C ARG A 111 -13.39 -7.12 8.60
N ASN A 112 -14.01 -7.93 7.75
CA ASN A 112 -14.11 -7.66 6.32
C ASN A 112 -14.84 -6.33 6.04
N GLY A 113 -14.23 -5.47 5.22
CA GLY A 113 -14.73 -4.14 4.91
C GLY A 113 -14.22 -3.03 5.83
N ASP A 114 -13.58 -3.36 6.95
CA ASP A 114 -12.96 -2.36 7.81
C ASP A 114 -11.76 -1.72 7.10
N ILE A 115 -11.62 -0.41 7.29
CA ILE A 115 -10.46 0.35 6.81
C ILE A 115 -9.50 0.55 7.98
N VAL A 116 -8.27 0.10 7.80
CA VAL A 116 -7.20 0.19 8.80
C VAL A 116 -6.14 1.14 8.28
N ALA A 117 -5.63 2.02 9.14
CA ALA A 117 -4.46 2.83 8.83
C ALA A 117 -3.23 2.33 9.58
N PHE A 118 -2.13 2.20 8.85
CA PHE A 118 -0.85 1.78 9.36
C PHE A 118 0.12 2.94 9.24
N ASP A 119 0.77 3.30 10.35
CA ASP A 119 1.86 4.28 10.35
C ASP A 119 3.18 3.54 10.11
N CYS A 120 3.55 3.42 8.84
CA CYS A 120 4.77 2.75 8.42
C CYS A 120 5.98 3.64 8.68
N GLN A 121 6.85 3.25 9.60
CA GLN A 121 8.10 3.96 9.86
C GLN A 121 9.21 3.42 8.95
N GLY A 122 9.56 4.17 7.90
CA GLY A 122 10.50 3.69 6.90
C GLY A 122 11.98 3.77 7.28
N ASP A 123 12.74 2.76 6.83
CA ASP A 123 14.17 2.89 6.57
C ASP A 123 14.40 2.74 5.04
N PRO A 124 14.92 3.76 4.35
CA PRO A 124 15.22 3.68 2.92
C PRO A 124 16.30 2.63 2.57
N ASN A 125 16.94 1.99 3.55
CA ASN A 125 17.91 0.92 3.36
C ASN A 125 17.34 -0.47 3.64
N GLU A 126 16.11 -0.59 4.12
CA GLU A 126 15.54 -1.88 4.49
C GLU A 126 15.30 -2.77 3.26
N THR A 127 15.76 -4.01 3.30
CA THR A 127 15.63 -4.91 2.14
C THR A 127 14.20 -5.41 2.03
N PRO A 128 13.60 -5.46 0.82
CA PRO A 128 12.29 -6.06 0.63
C PRO A 128 12.23 -7.49 1.20
N PRO A 129 11.10 -7.90 1.78
CA PRO A 129 10.97 -9.16 2.48
C PRO A 129 11.05 -10.34 1.51
N SER A 130 11.60 -11.45 1.99
CA SER A 130 11.61 -12.73 1.27
C SER A 130 11.36 -13.87 2.26
N GLY A 131 10.78 -14.97 1.79
CA GLY A 131 10.41 -16.10 2.64
C GLY A 131 9.14 -15.81 3.44
N ALA A 132 9.13 -16.13 4.73
CA ALA A 132 7.96 -15.94 5.59
C ALA A 132 7.58 -14.46 5.70
N GLY A 133 6.31 -14.14 5.44
CA GLY A 133 5.83 -12.76 5.36
C GLY A 133 6.38 -12.00 4.14
N ALA A 134 6.75 -12.69 3.06
CA ALA A 134 6.90 -12.02 1.76
C ALA A 134 5.56 -11.35 1.35
N VAL A 135 5.59 -10.50 0.32
CA VAL A 135 4.35 -9.93 -0.20
C VAL A 135 3.73 -10.94 -1.17
N TYR A 136 2.57 -11.51 -0.81
CA TYR A 136 1.82 -12.43 -1.63
C TYR A 136 0.59 -11.76 -2.22
N GLY A 137 0.26 -12.10 -3.46
CA GLY A 137 -0.81 -11.47 -4.22
C GLY A 137 -0.42 -10.14 -4.86
N GLY A 138 -1.37 -9.21 -4.92
CA GLY A 138 -1.24 -7.93 -5.61
C GLY A 138 -1.89 -7.95 -6.99
N GLY A 139 -1.44 -7.03 -7.85
CA GLY A 139 -2.03 -6.86 -9.18
C GLY A 139 -1.06 -6.22 -10.15
N ALA A 140 -1.27 -6.50 -11.43
CA ALA A 140 -0.40 -6.03 -12.49
C ALA A 140 -0.32 -4.50 -12.55
N ASP A 141 -1.34 -3.76 -12.10
CA ASP A 141 -1.39 -2.30 -12.01
C ASP A 141 -0.84 -1.74 -10.67
N GLY A 142 -0.38 -2.61 -9.77
CA GLY A 142 0.05 -2.26 -8.41
C GLY A 142 -1.08 -2.30 -7.39
N ARG A 143 -2.34 -2.42 -7.83
CA ARG A 143 -3.50 -2.54 -6.94
C ARG A 143 -4.02 -3.96 -7.06
N GLY A 144 -4.23 -4.63 -5.94
CA GLY A 144 -4.72 -5.99 -5.99
C GLY A 144 -4.91 -6.55 -4.60
N LEU A 145 -5.37 -7.80 -4.58
CA LEU A 145 -5.65 -8.50 -3.35
C LEU A 145 -4.35 -9.12 -2.83
N PHE A 146 -3.92 -8.70 -1.65
CA PHE A 146 -2.79 -9.28 -0.93
C PHE A 146 -3.31 -10.26 0.12
N THR A 147 -2.55 -11.29 0.46
CA THR A 147 -2.89 -12.14 1.61
C THR A 147 -2.71 -11.34 2.90
N ASP A 148 -3.51 -11.64 3.93
CA ASP A 148 -3.47 -10.88 5.18
C ASP A 148 -2.19 -11.06 6.01
N ASP A 149 -1.41 -12.12 5.75
CA ASP A 149 -0.07 -12.38 6.29
C ASP A 149 1.06 -11.79 5.43
N SER A 150 0.73 -10.96 4.44
CA SER A 150 1.71 -10.14 3.73
C SER A 150 2.11 -8.92 4.58
N ARG A 151 3.40 -8.56 4.56
CA ARG A 151 3.89 -7.33 5.19
C ARG A 151 3.23 -6.08 4.58
N VAL A 152 2.38 -5.42 5.36
CA VAL A 152 1.44 -4.41 4.86
C VAL A 152 2.14 -3.17 4.30
N CYS A 153 3.19 -2.70 4.97
CA CYS A 153 3.96 -1.54 4.51
C CYS A 153 4.68 -1.83 3.19
N TRP A 154 5.18 -3.05 2.98
CA TRP A 154 5.79 -3.47 1.72
C TRP A 154 4.77 -3.61 0.59
N ALA A 155 3.54 -4.07 0.88
CA ALA A 155 2.44 -4.03 -0.07
C ALA A 155 2.08 -2.59 -0.46
N GLY A 156 2.11 -1.65 0.50
CA GLY A 156 1.96 -0.22 0.25
C GLY A 156 3.04 0.36 -0.67
N VAL A 157 4.30 -0.03 -0.48
CA VAL A 157 5.41 0.33 -1.38
C VAL A 157 5.21 -0.27 -2.77
N PHE A 158 4.89 -1.56 -2.87
CA PHE A 158 4.60 -2.22 -4.14
C PHE A 158 3.49 -1.48 -4.92
N ALA A 159 2.42 -1.11 -4.23
CA ALA A 159 1.29 -0.36 -4.80
C ALA A 159 1.62 1.10 -5.16
N GLY A 160 2.76 1.61 -4.70
CA GLY A 160 3.15 3.01 -4.86
C GLY A 160 2.32 3.97 -4.01
N ALA A 161 1.66 3.46 -2.97
CA ALA A 161 0.91 4.26 -2.02
C ALA A 161 1.84 5.06 -1.10
N ILE A 162 2.92 4.44 -0.63
CA ILE A 162 3.94 5.06 0.22
C ILE A 162 5.35 4.80 -0.34
N PRO A 163 6.32 5.71 -0.11
CA PRO A 163 7.74 5.45 -0.39
C PRO A 163 8.35 4.51 0.66
N ARG A 164 9.58 4.02 0.40
CA ARG A 164 10.36 3.22 1.37
C ARG A 164 10.75 3.99 2.64
N THR A 165 10.68 5.31 2.61
CA THR A 165 10.82 6.15 3.82
C THR A 165 9.57 6.12 4.71
N GLY A 166 8.53 5.38 4.32
CA GLY A 166 7.32 5.22 5.11
C GLY A 166 6.29 6.30 4.86
N GLY A 167 5.29 6.34 5.73
CA GLY A 167 4.11 7.19 5.62
C GLY A 167 2.86 6.47 6.13
N ARG A 168 1.76 7.20 6.18
CA ARG A 168 0.47 6.65 6.59
C ARG A 168 -0.18 5.91 5.42
N LEU A 169 -0.42 4.62 5.61
CA LEU A 169 -0.99 3.71 4.62
C LEU A 169 -2.40 3.30 5.03
N TYR A 170 -3.35 3.29 4.10
CA TYR A 170 -4.71 2.81 4.33
C TYR A 170 -4.97 1.54 3.53
N VAL A 171 -5.56 0.55 4.19
CA VAL A 171 -5.97 -0.72 3.56
C VAL A 171 -7.41 -1.06 3.96
N GLU A 172 -8.10 -1.81 3.10
CA GLU A 172 -9.39 -2.41 3.42
C GLU A 172 -9.19 -3.92 3.63
N VAL A 173 -9.71 -4.44 4.74
CA VAL A 173 -9.68 -5.88 5.07
C VAL A 173 -10.66 -6.62 4.16
N ARG A 174 -10.24 -7.76 3.63
CA ARG A 174 -10.99 -8.56 2.65
C ARG A 174 -11.17 -10.00 3.13
N PRO A 175 -12.29 -10.65 2.74
CA PRO A 175 -12.49 -12.06 3.02
C PRO A 175 -11.46 -12.94 2.29
N GLU A 176 -11.49 -14.22 2.61
CA GLU A 176 -10.83 -15.30 1.88
C GLU A 176 -11.12 -15.24 0.38
N ALA A 177 -10.14 -15.70 -0.40
CA ALA A 177 -10.23 -15.80 -1.85
C ALA A 177 -9.61 -17.11 -2.33
N ASP A 178 -10.12 -17.62 -3.45
CA ASP A 178 -9.62 -18.83 -4.08
C ASP A 178 -8.23 -18.66 -4.70
N THR A 179 -7.81 -17.42 -4.96
CA THR A 179 -6.48 -17.11 -5.47
C THR A 179 -6.08 -15.66 -5.17
N PHE A 180 -4.78 -15.46 -4.97
CA PHE A 180 -4.13 -14.17 -4.83
C PHE A 180 -3.08 -14.03 -5.94
N PRO A 181 -3.42 -13.34 -7.06
CA PRO A 181 -2.51 -13.22 -8.20
C PRO A 181 -1.24 -12.46 -7.84
N GLY A 182 -0.07 -13.01 -8.16
CA GLY A 182 1.23 -12.37 -7.92
C GLY A 182 2.21 -12.59 -9.06
N GLY A 183 3.51 -12.52 -8.76
CA GLY A 183 4.57 -12.60 -9.77
C GLY A 183 4.89 -11.26 -10.44
N TYR A 184 4.51 -10.15 -9.80
CA TYR A 184 4.75 -8.80 -10.29
C TYR A 184 5.86 -8.11 -9.51
N THR A 185 6.63 -7.25 -10.18
CA THR A 185 7.62 -6.38 -9.54
C THR A 185 7.29 -4.92 -9.82
N ARG A 186 7.12 -4.12 -8.76
CA ARG A 186 6.87 -2.67 -8.82
C ARG A 186 7.55 -2.00 -7.65
N ASN A 187 8.08 -0.79 -7.87
CA ASN A 187 8.75 0.00 -6.82
C ASN A 187 9.83 -0.78 -6.05
N ALA A 188 10.58 -1.62 -6.77
CA ALA A 188 11.61 -2.53 -6.24
C ALA A 188 11.11 -3.60 -5.25
N VAL A 189 9.80 -3.82 -5.16
CA VAL A 189 9.17 -4.90 -4.40
C VAL A 189 8.64 -5.94 -5.37
N SER A 190 8.94 -7.21 -5.12
CA SER A 190 8.39 -8.33 -5.87
C SER A 190 7.31 -9.02 -5.06
N THR A 191 6.28 -9.48 -5.74
CA THR A 191 5.17 -10.24 -5.17
C THR A 191 5.20 -11.68 -5.64
N LEU A 192 4.65 -12.59 -4.84
CA LEU A 192 4.49 -14.00 -5.17
C LEU A 192 3.02 -14.34 -5.33
N ASP A 193 2.69 -15.20 -6.28
CA ASP A 193 1.34 -15.77 -6.36
C ASP A 193 1.05 -16.66 -5.14
N TRP A 194 -0.22 -16.72 -4.75
CA TRP A 194 -0.67 -17.63 -3.72
C TRP A 194 -2.01 -18.28 -4.10
N PRO A 195 -2.18 -19.59 -3.83
CA PRO A 195 -3.44 -20.28 -4.07
C PRO A 195 -4.49 -19.87 -3.03
N SER A 196 -5.59 -20.63 -2.93
CA SER A 196 -6.64 -20.41 -1.95
C SER A 196 -6.08 -20.28 -0.54
N TYR A 197 -6.55 -19.28 0.21
CA TYR A 197 -6.10 -19.02 1.57
C TYR A 197 -7.25 -18.57 2.46
N GLU A 198 -7.42 -19.27 3.59
CA GLU A 198 -8.51 -19.06 4.55
C GLU A 198 -8.29 -17.83 5.44
N GLY A 199 -7.06 -17.30 5.50
CA GLY A 199 -6.73 -16.11 6.29
C GLY A 199 -7.44 -14.85 5.80
N GLY A 200 -7.87 -14.81 4.54
CA GLY A 200 -8.37 -13.58 3.95
C GLY A 200 -7.26 -12.75 3.31
N GLY A 201 -7.57 -11.47 3.12
CA GLY A 201 -6.67 -10.57 2.44
C GLY A 201 -6.88 -9.12 2.78
N PHE A 202 -6.21 -8.27 2.02
CA PHE A 202 -6.46 -6.83 2.03
C PHE A 202 -6.20 -6.22 0.67
N VAL A 203 -6.77 -5.04 0.44
CA VAL A 203 -6.45 -4.19 -0.70
C VAL A 203 -5.87 -2.87 -0.22
N VAL A 204 -4.85 -2.38 -0.90
CA VAL A 204 -4.26 -1.07 -0.62
C VAL A 204 -5.14 0.02 -1.22
N LEU A 205 -5.59 0.96 -0.38
CA LEU A 205 -6.41 2.10 -0.80
C LEU A 205 -5.56 3.32 -1.18
N GLY A 206 -4.41 3.50 -0.55
CA GLY A 206 -3.48 4.61 -0.79
C GLY A 206 -2.87 5.19 0.48
N ALA A 207 -2.19 6.33 0.33
CA ALA A 207 -1.76 7.17 1.45
C ALA A 207 -2.69 8.38 1.61
N ARG A 208 -2.88 8.85 2.85
CA ARG A 208 -3.56 10.12 3.17
C ARG A 208 -2.83 10.86 4.27
#